data_AF-A0A9Q0Z4V7-F1
#
_entry.id   AF-A0A9Q0Z4V7-F1
#
_cell.length_a   1.000
_cell.length_b   1.000
_cell.length_c   1.000
_cell.angle_alpha   90.00
_cell.angle_beta   90.00
_cell.angle_gamma   90.00
#
_symmetry.space_group_name_H-M   'P 1'
#
loop_
_entity.id
_entity.type
_entity.pdbx_description
1 polymer ?
#
loop_
_entity_poly.entity_id
_entity_poly.type
_entity_poly.pdbx_seq_one_letter_code
_entity_poly.pdbx_strand_id
1 'polypeptide(L)'
;MATATLHNSRPSIPLTTTSRPSTRRRISCFAPPSCSNKCRREYTSVMIVPTGVGASIGGFAGDALPVARALSSVVDCLITHPNVLNAAMLYWPMPNVLYVEGYALDRFAQGLWALQPVHQNKVGLVLDGGIEEELRIRHLQVADATRASLGLPVLEYIVTDTPLEVEKWVDSKTGQSTGRIKHPGALLRAVETLINRSQVNAVAVVGRFPDDDVEDVDDYRQGVGIDLLAGVEAVISHLVVKEFQIPCAHAPAMLPLLLTKDLCPRSAAEEIGYTFLPCVLTGLSKAPQYLAKDSQSLEKDCLLASDVDSVVLPVNACAGDGALAFARSKRNKPLIITVEENETVLDDTPDKLGIETVMVANYWEAIGVIAAHKAGIDPYSLRRNGIGNIKRAFAKPAKGVSSATQTTLLENYLSGVH
;
A
#
# COMPACT_ATOMS: atom_id res chain seq x y z
N MET A 1 -25.70 -60.13 26.23
CA MET A 1 -26.33 -60.42 27.55
C MET A 1 -26.32 -59.15 28.38
N ALA A 2 -27.20 -59.02 29.37
CA ALA A 2 -27.39 -57.76 30.12
C ALA A 2 -27.47 -58.00 31.63
N THR A 3 -26.82 -57.12 32.40
CA THR A 3 -26.96 -56.84 33.85
C THR A 3 -26.04 -55.64 34.16
N ALA A 4 -26.32 -54.72 35.09
CA ALA A 4 -27.34 -54.77 36.15
C ALA A 4 -26.68 -55.03 37.55
N THR A 5 -26.65 -54.26 38.66
CA THR A 5 -27.11 -52.92 39.10
C THR A 5 -26.60 -52.67 40.56
N LEU A 6 -26.34 -51.41 40.98
CA LEU A 6 -26.39 -50.90 42.39
C LEU A 6 -25.37 -51.52 43.41
N HIS A 7 -25.07 -51.06 44.65
CA HIS A 7 -25.35 -49.87 45.51
C HIS A 7 -24.27 -49.82 46.66
N ASN A 8 -24.12 -48.84 47.58
CA ASN A 8 -24.74 -47.52 47.81
C ASN A 8 -23.67 -46.38 47.96
N SER A 9 -23.39 -45.60 49.03
CA SER A 9 -23.85 -45.39 50.43
C SER A 9 -23.57 -43.93 50.89
N ARG A 10 -24.03 -43.47 52.08
CA ARG A 10 -23.72 -42.15 52.71
C ARG A 10 -23.72 -42.22 54.26
N PRO A 11 -23.07 -41.26 54.98
CA PRO A 11 -23.75 -40.07 55.56
C PRO A 11 -22.95 -38.75 55.32
N SER A 12 -23.41 -37.49 55.39
CA SER A 12 -24.57 -36.76 56.00
C SER A 12 -24.37 -36.34 57.49
N ILE A 13 -24.58 -35.10 57.98
CA ILE A 13 -25.09 -33.83 57.40
C ILE A 13 -24.19 -32.58 57.81
N PRO A 14 -24.66 -31.37 58.22
CA PRO A 14 -24.55 -30.11 57.48
C PRO A 14 -23.60 -29.02 58.05
N LEU A 15 -23.36 -27.95 57.28
CA LEU A 15 -23.60 -26.58 57.77
C LEU A 15 -23.97 -25.62 56.64
N THR A 16 -24.67 -24.52 56.96
CA THR A 16 -25.25 -23.56 56.02
C THR A 16 -24.52 -22.22 56.03
N THR A 17 -24.18 -21.69 54.85
CA THR A 17 -23.97 -20.25 54.63
C THR A 17 -24.53 -19.83 53.27
N THR A 18 -25.36 -18.79 53.26
CA THR A 18 -25.95 -18.23 52.04
C THR A 18 -25.05 -17.15 51.45
N SER A 19 -24.55 -17.34 50.23
CA SER A 19 -23.90 -16.30 49.43
C SER A 19 -24.71 -16.02 48.16
N ARG A 20 -24.90 -14.73 47.83
CA ARG A 20 -25.71 -14.30 46.69
C ARG A 20 -25.02 -14.68 45.37
N PRO A 21 -25.75 -15.13 44.33
CA PRO A 21 -25.19 -15.20 42.98
C PRO A 21 -24.91 -13.77 42.51
N SER A 22 -23.65 -13.39 42.36
CA SER A 22 -23.28 -12.12 41.76
C SER A 22 -23.62 -12.17 40.27
N THR A 23 -24.65 -11.43 39.85
CA THR A 23 -25.03 -11.30 38.44
C THR A 23 -23.97 -10.48 37.71
N ARG A 24 -22.85 -11.13 37.38
CA ARG A 24 -21.73 -10.57 36.64
C ARG A 24 -22.17 -10.33 35.20
N ARG A 25 -22.86 -9.19 34.98
CA ARG A 25 -23.30 -8.73 33.66
C ARG A 25 -22.10 -8.80 32.71
N ARG A 26 -22.14 -9.72 31.74
CA ARG A 26 -21.32 -9.60 30.54
C ARG A 26 -21.79 -8.34 29.84
N ILE A 27 -21.08 -7.23 30.04
CA ILE A 27 -21.17 -6.08 29.16
C ILE A 27 -20.55 -6.54 27.85
N SER A 28 -21.37 -7.12 26.99
CA SER A 28 -20.97 -7.48 25.64
C SER A 28 -20.93 -6.18 24.85
N CYS A 29 -19.74 -5.62 24.70
CA CYS A 29 -19.48 -4.48 23.84
C CYS A 29 -19.57 -4.92 22.37
N PHE A 30 -20.76 -5.32 21.94
CA PHE A 30 -21.10 -5.36 20.51
C PHE A 30 -21.09 -3.91 20.03
N ALA A 31 -19.95 -3.49 19.49
CA ALA A 31 -19.94 -2.40 18.52
C ALA A 31 -20.85 -2.86 17.37
N PRO A 32 -21.94 -2.13 17.06
CA PRO A 32 -22.73 -2.46 15.89
C PRO A 32 -21.87 -2.27 14.64
N PRO A 33 -22.03 -3.09 13.59
CA PRO A 33 -21.47 -2.75 12.28
C PRO A 33 -21.98 -1.36 11.88
N SER A 34 -21.08 -0.55 11.33
CA SER A 34 -21.23 0.89 11.10
C SER A 34 -22.64 1.33 10.70
N CYS A 35 -23.41 1.87 11.66
CA CYS A 35 -24.56 2.71 11.33
C CYS A 35 -24.05 3.87 10.47
N SER A 36 -24.53 3.97 9.23
CA SER A 36 -23.97 4.89 8.24
C SER A 36 -24.27 6.35 8.60
N ASN A 37 -23.34 6.96 9.32
CA ASN A 37 -23.30 8.40 9.58
C ASN A 37 -22.96 9.15 8.29
N LYS A 38 -23.94 9.26 7.38
CA LYS A 38 -23.86 9.95 6.07
C LYS A 38 -23.70 11.49 6.16
N CYS A 39 -23.04 11.97 7.22
CA CYS A 39 -22.76 13.38 7.48
C CYS A 39 -21.27 13.74 7.24
N ARG A 40 -20.41 12.76 6.89
CA ARG A 40 -19.03 12.97 6.47
C ARG A 40 -18.74 12.11 5.24
N ARG A 41 -17.78 12.56 4.42
CA ARG A 41 -17.17 11.77 3.34
C ARG A 41 -16.30 10.66 3.95
N GLU A 42 -16.18 9.54 3.27
CA GLU A 42 -15.17 8.53 3.61
C GLU A 42 -13.76 9.12 3.45
N TYR A 43 -12.90 8.84 4.43
CA TYR A 43 -11.53 9.31 4.48
C TYR A 43 -10.59 8.32 3.79
N THR A 44 -9.92 8.76 2.73
CA THR A 44 -9.04 7.92 1.91
C THR A 44 -7.58 8.32 2.07
N SER A 45 -6.73 7.37 2.46
CA SER A 45 -5.27 7.55 2.42
C SER A 45 -4.63 6.81 1.25
N VAL A 46 -3.49 7.32 0.80
CA VAL A 46 -2.51 6.57 0.01
C VAL A 46 -1.29 6.27 0.88
N MET A 47 -0.75 5.04 0.81
CA MET A 47 0.57 4.69 1.36
C MET A 47 1.49 4.29 0.21
N ILE A 48 2.64 4.97 0.12
CA ILE A 48 3.66 4.74 -0.93
C ILE A 48 4.98 4.38 -0.26
N VAL A 49 5.50 3.18 -0.54
CA VAL A 49 6.93 2.87 -0.36
C VAL A 49 7.49 2.45 -1.72
N PRO A 50 8.29 3.29 -2.41
CA PRO A 50 8.74 2.97 -3.77
C PRO A 50 9.49 1.63 -3.85
N THR A 51 9.24 0.91 -4.92
CA THR A 51 9.83 -0.42 -5.17
C THR A 51 11.31 -0.28 -5.51
N GLY A 52 12.17 -1.11 -4.90
CA GLY A 52 13.59 -1.22 -5.31
C GLY A 52 14.54 -0.12 -4.83
N VAL A 53 14.13 0.69 -3.84
CA VAL A 53 14.92 1.84 -3.31
C VAL A 53 15.55 1.58 -1.93
N GLY A 54 15.54 0.34 -1.44
CA GLY A 54 16.13 -0.01 -0.13
C GLY A 54 15.44 0.68 1.06
N ALA A 55 14.10 0.68 1.08
CA ALA A 55 13.35 1.39 2.10
C ALA A 55 13.48 0.75 3.50
N SER A 56 13.73 1.58 4.51
CA SER A 56 13.95 1.14 5.89
C SER A 56 12.71 0.51 6.53
N ILE A 57 11.52 0.72 5.95
CA ILE A 57 10.30 -0.10 6.10
C ILE A 57 9.56 -0.15 4.74
N GLY A 58 9.32 -1.35 4.22
CA GLY A 58 8.77 -1.62 2.88
C GLY A 58 9.84 -1.81 1.80
N GLY A 59 11.06 -2.15 2.21
CA GLY A 59 12.17 -2.54 1.33
C GLY A 59 12.41 -4.05 1.26
N PHE A 60 11.64 -4.85 2.00
CA PHE A 60 11.73 -6.31 2.07
C PHE A 60 10.33 -6.92 1.94
N ALA A 61 10.21 -8.15 1.45
CA ALA A 61 8.92 -8.76 1.10
C ALA A 61 7.88 -8.74 2.25
N GLY A 62 7.05 -7.71 2.27
CA GLY A 62 5.94 -7.54 3.20
C GLY A 62 6.27 -6.91 4.54
N ASP A 63 7.47 -6.36 4.77
CA ASP A 63 7.82 -5.76 6.07
C ASP A 63 7.06 -4.44 6.35
N ALA A 64 6.48 -3.81 5.31
CA ALA A 64 5.49 -2.73 5.43
C ALA A 64 4.03 -3.18 5.66
N LEU A 65 3.70 -4.47 5.52
CA LEU A 65 2.33 -4.98 5.72
C LEU A 65 1.78 -4.68 7.13
N PRO A 66 2.55 -4.74 8.24
CA PRO A 66 2.08 -4.30 9.56
C PRO A 66 1.66 -2.82 9.60
N VAL A 67 2.35 -1.95 8.86
CA VAL A 67 2.02 -0.51 8.77
C VAL A 67 0.73 -0.32 7.98
N ALA A 68 0.56 -0.99 6.84
CA ALA A 68 -0.68 -0.97 6.07
C ALA A 68 -1.88 -1.50 6.88
N ARG A 69 -1.67 -2.54 7.70
CA ARG A 69 -2.69 -3.05 8.65
C ARG A 69 -3.05 -2.07 9.76
N ALA A 70 -2.09 -1.29 10.26
CA ALA A 70 -2.35 -0.25 11.25
C ALA A 70 -3.09 0.95 10.63
N LEU A 71 -2.65 1.42 9.45
CA LEU A 71 -3.28 2.53 8.72
C LEU A 71 -4.72 2.21 8.30
N SER A 72 -4.97 1.02 7.73
CA SER A 72 -6.32 0.57 7.34
C SER A 72 -7.29 0.43 8.51
N SER A 73 -6.81 0.35 9.76
CA SER A 73 -7.65 0.37 10.96
C SER A 73 -8.14 1.76 11.38
N VAL A 74 -7.50 2.84 10.88
CA VAL A 74 -7.89 4.24 11.19
C VAL A 74 -8.57 4.95 10.02
N VAL A 75 -8.21 4.66 8.76
CA VAL A 75 -8.84 5.26 7.57
C VAL A 75 -10.12 4.52 7.15
N ASP A 76 -10.95 5.13 6.30
CA ASP A 76 -12.10 4.42 5.73
C ASP A 76 -11.67 3.61 4.49
N CYS A 77 -10.81 4.16 3.63
CA CYS A 77 -10.15 3.46 2.53
C CYS A 77 -8.63 3.70 2.55
N LEU A 78 -7.84 2.66 2.29
CA LEU A 78 -6.39 2.75 2.08
C LEU A 78 -6.03 2.27 0.66
N ILE A 79 -5.37 3.12 -0.11
CA ILE A 79 -4.80 2.77 -1.42
C ILE A 79 -3.31 2.51 -1.22
N THR A 80 -2.82 1.35 -1.65
CA THR A 80 -1.38 1.05 -1.67
C THR A 80 -1.10 -0.05 -2.70
N HIS A 81 0.14 -0.52 -2.78
CA HIS A 81 0.66 -1.20 -3.97
C HIS A 81 1.33 -2.55 -3.63
N PRO A 82 1.66 -3.40 -4.64
CA PRO A 82 2.18 -4.75 -4.43
C PRO A 82 3.33 -4.84 -3.41
N ASN A 83 4.33 -3.96 -3.51
CA ASN A 83 5.53 -3.96 -2.63
C ASN A 83 5.21 -3.76 -1.14
N VAL A 84 4.06 -3.14 -0.79
CA VAL A 84 3.61 -2.99 0.62
C VAL A 84 2.75 -4.17 1.10
N LEU A 85 2.13 -4.92 0.19
CA LEU A 85 1.10 -5.92 0.51
C LEU A 85 1.53 -7.38 0.30
N ASN A 86 2.54 -7.60 -0.55
CA ASN A 86 3.05 -8.92 -0.90
C ASN A 86 4.14 -9.35 0.08
N ALA A 87 3.96 -10.52 0.70
CA ALA A 87 4.91 -11.11 1.64
C ALA A 87 5.20 -12.58 1.23
N ALA A 88 5.44 -12.77 -0.07
CA ALA A 88 5.58 -14.05 -0.76
C ALA A 88 4.43 -15.05 -0.48
N MET A 89 4.61 -16.00 0.44
CA MET A 89 3.56 -16.93 0.86
C MET A 89 2.57 -16.34 1.89
N LEU A 90 2.93 -15.25 2.56
CA LEU A 90 2.07 -14.52 3.49
C LEU A 90 1.30 -13.40 2.79
N TYR A 91 0.09 -13.14 3.29
CA TYR A 91 -0.74 -11.98 2.97
C TYR A 91 -1.67 -11.73 4.16
N TRP A 92 -2.28 -10.56 4.26
CA TRP A 92 -3.30 -10.29 5.28
C TRP A 92 -4.60 -9.74 4.67
N PRO A 93 -5.77 -10.35 4.94
CA PRO A 93 -7.04 -9.86 4.42
C PRO A 93 -7.42 -8.54 5.11
N MET A 94 -7.50 -7.46 4.33
CA MET A 94 -7.94 -6.14 4.77
C MET A 94 -9.10 -5.70 3.86
N PRO A 95 -10.33 -5.52 4.36
CA PRO A 95 -11.52 -5.36 3.52
C PRO A 95 -11.64 -3.97 2.87
N ASN A 96 -10.87 -2.99 3.34
CA ASN A 96 -10.86 -1.60 2.91
C ASN A 96 -9.51 -1.15 2.32
N VAL A 97 -8.72 -2.09 1.81
CA VAL A 97 -7.44 -1.83 1.15
C VAL A 97 -7.57 -2.12 -0.34
N LEU A 98 -7.19 -1.15 -1.17
CA LEU A 98 -7.11 -1.29 -2.61
C LEU A 98 -5.67 -1.57 -3.03
N TYR A 99 -5.47 -2.71 -3.69
CA TYR A 99 -4.20 -3.19 -4.24
C TYR A 99 -4.02 -2.60 -5.65
N VAL A 100 -3.19 -1.56 -5.79
CA VAL A 100 -3.02 -0.79 -7.03
C VAL A 100 -1.56 -0.85 -7.46
N GLU A 101 -1.28 -1.23 -8.70
CA GLU A 101 0.08 -1.26 -9.24
C GLU A 101 0.73 0.14 -9.25
N GLY A 102 2.06 0.23 -9.15
CA GLY A 102 2.78 1.49 -8.95
C GLY A 102 2.50 2.55 -10.02
N TYR A 103 2.57 2.19 -11.30
CA TYR A 103 2.22 3.11 -12.38
C TYR A 103 0.72 3.41 -12.41
N ALA A 104 -0.16 2.45 -12.15
CA ALA A 104 -1.59 2.74 -11.98
C ALA A 104 -1.85 3.76 -10.88
N LEU A 105 -1.08 3.73 -9.79
CA LEU A 105 -1.14 4.71 -8.69
C LEU A 105 -0.65 6.09 -9.15
N ASP A 106 0.42 6.18 -9.95
CA ASP A 106 0.87 7.43 -10.57
C ASP A 106 -0.20 8.01 -11.52
N ARG A 107 -0.83 7.18 -12.38
CA ARG A 107 -1.88 7.61 -13.32
C ARG A 107 -3.17 8.01 -12.61
N PHE A 108 -3.49 7.36 -11.49
CA PHE A 108 -4.55 7.78 -10.57
C PHE A 108 -4.21 9.13 -9.93
N ALA A 109 -3.02 9.31 -9.36
CA ALA A 109 -2.57 10.53 -8.71
C ALA A 109 -2.50 11.74 -9.66
N GLN A 110 -2.07 11.53 -10.90
CA GLN A 110 -2.13 12.49 -12.01
C GLN A 110 -3.58 12.86 -12.40
N GLY A 111 -4.57 12.15 -11.86
CA GLY A 111 -5.99 12.35 -12.13
C GLY A 111 -6.39 11.95 -13.55
N LEU A 112 -5.64 11.04 -14.17
CA LEU A 112 -5.87 10.58 -15.55
C LEU A 112 -6.65 9.26 -15.59
N TRP A 113 -6.47 8.43 -14.56
CA TRP A 113 -7.30 7.25 -14.28
C TRP A 113 -8.14 7.46 -13.01
N ALA A 114 -9.28 6.78 -12.95
CA ALA A 114 -10.06 6.54 -11.73
C ALA A 114 -9.91 5.07 -11.30
N LEU A 115 -10.12 4.78 -10.02
CA LEU A 115 -10.11 3.41 -9.49
C LEU A 115 -11.55 2.97 -9.24
N GLN A 116 -11.95 1.84 -9.83
CA GLN A 116 -13.27 1.23 -9.64
C GLN A 116 -13.12 -0.02 -8.75
N PRO A 117 -13.51 0.03 -7.46
CA PRO A 117 -13.48 -1.13 -6.57
C PRO A 117 -14.32 -2.29 -7.12
N VAL A 118 -13.85 -3.52 -6.93
CA VAL A 118 -14.51 -4.74 -7.42
C VAL A 118 -14.83 -5.70 -6.28
N HIS A 119 -15.86 -6.52 -6.47
CA HIS A 119 -16.11 -7.66 -5.57
C HIS A 119 -15.08 -8.78 -5.78
N GLN A 120 -14.78 -9.08 -7.05
CA GLN A 120 -13.90 -10.16 -7.47
C GLN A 120 -13.46 -9.93 -8.93
N ASN A 121 -12.18 -10.12 -9.23
CA ASN A 121 -11.64 -10.14 -10.60
C ASN A 121 -11.65 -11.55 -11.21
N LYS A 122 -11.35 -11.65 -12.49
CA LYS A 122 -10.97 -12.87 -13.21
C LYS A 122 -9.45 -12.80 -13.46
N VAL A 123 -8.68 -13.62 -12.76
CA VAL A 123 -7.21 -13.56 -12.81
C VAL A 123 -6.67 -14.52 -13.87
N GLY A 124 -5.87 -14.01 -14.80
CA GLY A 124 -5.04 -14.82 -15.71
C GLY A 124 -3.62 -14.99 -15.17
N LEU A 125 -2.95 -16.08 -15.55
CA LEU A 125 -1.58 -16.38 -15.13
C LEU A 125 -0.66 -16.51 -16.35
N VAL A 126 0.28 -15.59 -16.53
CA VAL A 126 1.36 -15.72 -17.51
C VAL A 126 2.56 -16.38 -16.82
N LEU A 127 3.08 -17.45 -17.40
CA LEU A 127 4.34 -18.09 -17.01
C LEU A 127 5.37 -17.85 -18.11
N ASP A 128 6.55 -17.37 -17.74
CA ASP A 128 7.67 -17.22 -18.66
C ASP A 128 8.13 -18.59 -19.21
N GLY A 129 8.27 -18.68 -20.54
CA GLY A 129 8.74 -19.88 -21.24
C GLY A 129 10.14 -20.33 -20.83
N GLY A 130 10.95 -19.44 -20.24
CA GLY A 130 12.24 -19.75 -19.64
C GLY A 130 12.18 -20.51 -18.30
N ILE A 131 11.02 -20.59 -17.63
CA ILE A 131 10.89 -21.28 -16.35
C ILE A 131 10.99 -22.79 -16.55
N GLU A 132 11.93 -23.43 -15.87
CA GLU A 132 12.18 -24.87 -15.86
C GLU A 132 10.94 -25.67 -15.41
N GLU A 133 10.81 -26.91 -15.91
CA GLU A 133 9.60 -27.70 -15.74
C GLU A 133 9.19 -27.90 -14.26
N GLU A 134 10.15 -28.15 -13.36
CA GLU A 134 9.86 -28.31 -11.93
C GLU A 134 9.38 -26.99 -11.28
N LEU A 135 10.07 -25.87 -11.53
CA LEU A 135 9.65 -24.56 -11.02
C LEU A 135 8.27 -24.18 -11.58
N ARG A 136 8.00 -24.50 -12.86
CA ARG A 136 6.72 -24.27 -13.52
C ARG A 136 5.60 -25.09 -12.86
N ILE A 137 5.85 -26.36 -12.54
CA ILE A 137 4.92 -27.23 -11.79
C ILE A 137 4.64 -26.66 -10.39
N ARG A 138 5.66 -26.17 -9.66
CA ARG A 138 5.47 -25.55 -8.34
C ARG A 138 4.56 -24.30 -8.41
N HIS A 139 4.70 -23.47 -9.43
CA HIS A 139 3.81 -22.30 -9.64
C HIS A 139 2.37 -22.70 -10.01
N LEU A 140 2.18 -23.74 -10.84
CA LEU A 140 0.86 -24.28 -11.15
C LEU A 140 0.18 -24.90 -9.92
N GLN A 141 0.94 -25.64 -9.09
CA GLN A 141 0.46 -26.17 -7.81
C GLN A 141 -0.01 -25.05 -6.85
N VAL A 142 0.65 -23.89 -6.86
CA VAL A 142 0.20 -22.71 -6.08
C VAL A 142 -1.07 -22.09 -6.65
N ALA A 143 -1.22 -22.02 -7.98
CA ALA A 143 -2.47 -21.57 -8.61
C ALA A 143 -3.65 -22.49 -8.21
N ASP A 144 -3.49 -23.82 -8.30
CA ASP A 144 -4.53 -24.76 -7.89
C ASP A 144 -4.77 -24.81 -6.38
N ALA A 145 -3.71 -24.72 -5.56
CA ALA A 145 -3.86 -24.68 -4.10
C ALA A 145 -4.61 -23.43 -3.63
N THR A 146 -4.37 -22.26 -4.24
CA THR A 146 -5.09 -21.02 -3.93
C THR A 146 -6.53 -21.02 -4.47
N ARG A 147 -6.77 -21.58 -5.67
CA ARG A 147 -8.12 -21.87 -6.17
C ARG A 147 -8.91 -22.76 -5.20
N ALA A 148 -8.33 -23.88 -4.76
CA ALA A 148 -8.99 -24.88 -3.93
C ALA A 148 -9.16 -24.46 -2.46
N SER A 149 -8.16 -23.79 -1.86
CA SER A 149 -8.12 -23.51 -0.41
C SER A 149 -8.66 -22.13 -0.05
N LEU A 150 -8.55 -21.16 -0.96
CA LEU A 150 -8.93 -19.76 -0.74
C LEU A 150 -10.08 -19.28 -1.65
N GLY A 151 -10.47 -20.08 -2.64
CA GLY A 151 -11.49 -19.73 -3.61
C GLY A 151 -11.06 -18.67 -4.63
N LEU A 152 -9.75 -18.54 -4.92
CA LEU A 152 -9.26 -17.49 -5.81
C LEU A 152 -9.70 -17.69 -7.27
N PRO A 153 -10.10 -16.62 -7.98
CA PRO A 153 -10.69 -16.67 -9.33
C PRO A 153 -9.63 -16.74 -10.44
N VAL A 154 -8.61 -17.60 -10.28
CA VAL A 154 -7.57 -17.83 -11.29
C VAL A 154 -8.16 -18.74 -12.37
N LEU A 155 -8.37 -18.21 -13.59
CA LEU A 155 -9.17 -18.88 -14.62
C LEU A 155 -8.35 -19.78 -15.55
N GLU A 156 -7.28 -19.22 -16.12
CA GLU A 156 -6.48 -19.86 -17.16
C GLU A 156 -5.02 -19.39 -17.05
N TYR A 157 -4.08 -20.26 -17.44
CA TYR A 157 -2.68 -19.90 -17.56
C TYR A 157 -2.19 -20.04 -19.01
N ILE A 158 -1.15 -19.29 -19.35
CA ILE A 158 -0.43 -19.37 -20.62
C ILE A 158 1.07 -19.40 -20.35
N VAL A 159 1.84 -20.02 -21.25
CA VAL A 159 3.31 -19.94 -21.25
C VAL A 159 3.74 -19.01 -22.39
N THR A 160 4.70 -18.11 -22.18
CA THR A 160 5.17 -17.22 -23.25
C THR A 160 5.85 -18.02 -24.38
N ASP A 161 5.66 -17.55 -25.62
CA ASP A 161 6.20 -18.19 -26.84
C ASP A 161 7.72 -17.98 -27.04
N THR A 162 8.33 -17.16 -26.20
CA THR A 162 9.78 -16.94 -26.08
C THR A 162 10.07 -16.64 -24.61
N PRO A 163 11.20 -17.10 -24.04
CA PRO A 163 11.64 -16.68 -22.71
C PRO A 163 11.72 -15.15 -22.61
N LEU A 164 11.43 -14.58 -21.44
CA LEU A 164 11.49 -13.11 -21.27
C LEU A 164 12.94 -12.60 -21.25
N GLU A 165 13.88 -13.44 -20.82
CA GLU A 165 15.29 -13.13 -20.53
C GLU A 165 15.41 -11.87 -19.66
N VAL A 166 15.14 -12.05 -18.36
CA VAL A 166 15.34 -11.04 -17.32
C VAL A 166 16.82 -10.72 -17.14
N GLU A 167 17.14 -9.42 -17.08
CA GLU A 167 18.42 -8.89 -16.62
C GLU A 167 18.15 -7.86 -15.51
N LYS A 168 18.84 -7.98 -14.38
CA LYS A 168 18.72 -7.11 -13.19
C LYS A 168 20.07 -6.50 -12.83
N TRP A 169 20.09 -5.27 -12.30
CA TRP A 169 21.30 -4.59 -11.81
C TRP A 169 20.96 -3.43 -10.87
N VAL A 170 21.95 -2.96 -10.10
CA VAL A 170 21.85 -1.71 -9.33
C VAL A 170 22.34 -0.54 -10.20
N ASP A 171 21.58 0.55 -10.26
CA ASP A 171 22.02 1.79 -10.92
C ASP A 171 23.09 2.50 -10.09
N SER A 172 24.30 2.63 -10.65
CA SER A 172 25.49 3.13 -9.95
C SER A 172 25.50 4.64 -9.67
N LYS A 173 24.41 5.37 -9.98
CA LYS A 173 24.26 6.80 -9.67
C LYS A 173 23.21 7.06 -8.58
N THR A 174 22.19 6.23 -8.52
CA THR A 174 21.03 6.39 -7.64
C THR A 174 20.92 5.28 -6.58
N GLY A 175 21.71 4.21 -6.69
CA GLY A 175 21.68 3.07 -5.76
C GLY A 175 20.44 2.17 -5.91
N GLN A 176 19.50 2.49 -6.79
CA GLN A 176 18.26 1.74 -6.94
C GLN A 176 18.47 0.44 -7.72
N SER A 177 17.75 -0.62 -7.34
CA SER A 177 17.58 -1.79 -8.21
C SER A 177 16.80 -1.42 -9.47
N THR A 178 17.16 -2.00 -10.61
CA THR A 178 16.48 -1.79 -11.89
C THR A 178 16.80 -2.95 -12.85
N GLY A 179 16.25 -2.90 -14.06
CA GLY A 179 16.65 -3.83 -15.12
C GLY A 179 15.70 -3.86 -16.30
N ARG A 180 15.66 -4.99 -17.01
CA ARG A 180 14.82 -5.19 -18.21
C ARG A 180 14.47 -6.65 -18.47
N ILE A 181 13.52 -6.85 -19.38
CA ILE A 181 13.31 -8.10 -20.13
C ILE A 181 13.70 -7.87 -21.59
N LYS A 182 14.36 -8.83 -22.25
CA LYS A 182 14.74 -8.70 -23.67
C LYS A 182 13.57 -8.91 -24.63
N HIS A 183 12.56 -9.69 -24.22
CA HIS A 183 11.44 -10.10 -25.09
C HIS A 183 10.07 -9.58 -24.60
N PRO A 184 9.88 -8.25 -24.40
CA PRO A 184 8.62 -7.70 -23.90
C PRO A 184 7.41 -8.03 -24.78
N GLY A 185 7.61 -8.18 -26.10
CA GLY A 185 6.55 -8.60 -27.02
C GLY A 185 6.00 -10.01 -26.75
N ALA A 186 6.78 -10.92 -26.15
CA ALA A 186 6.31 -12.25 -25.77
C ALA A 186 5.35 -12.19 -24.57
N LEU A 187 5.66 -11.33 -23.58
CA LEU A 187 4.76 -11.02 -22.47
C LEU A 187 3.46 -10.38 -22.97
N LEU A 188 3.54 -9.36 -23.85
CA LEU A 188 2.35 -8.67 -24.36
C LEU A 188 1.43 -9.63 -25.16
N ARG A 189 1.97 -10.46 -26.07
CA ARG A 189 1.17 -11.47 -26.79
C ARG A 189 0.49 -12.47 -25.86
N ALA A 190 1.18 -12.91 -24.81
CA ALA A 190 0.63 -13.84 -23.82
C ALA A 190 -0.54 -13.22 -23.03
N VAL A 191 -0.40 -11.97 -22.59
CA VAL A 191 -1.47 -11.22 -21.90
C VAL A 191 -2.65 -10.96 -22.83
N GLU A 192 -2.41 -10.45 -24.04
CA GLU A 192 -3.44 -10.21 -25.05
C GLU A 192 -4.26 -11.48 -25.34
N THR A 193 -3.60 -12.63 -25.41
CA THR A 193 -4.24 -13.94 -25.61
C THR A 193 -5.18 -14.28 -24.46
N LEU A 194 -4.76 -14.13 -23.19
CA LEU A 194 -5.62 -14.38 -22.03
C LEU A 194 -6.82 -13.42 -21.95
N ILE A 195 -6.61 -12.14 -22.27
CA ILE A 195 -7.70 -11.14 -22.30
C ILE A 195 -8.74 -11.54 -23.37
N ASN A 196 -8.30 -11.78 -24.60
CA ASN A 196 -9.19 -12.04 -25.72
C ASN A 196 -9.86 -13.43 -25.66
N ARG A 197 -9.15 -14.47 -25.20
CA ARG A 197 -9.67 -15.85 -25.12
C ARG A 197 -10.55 -16.07 -23.89
N SER A 198 -10.06 -15.62 -22.74
CA SER A 198 -10.54 -16.06 -21.42
C SER A 198 -11.24 -14.94 -20.65
N GLN A 199 -11.25 -13.72 -21.20
CA GLN A 199 -11.88 -12.51 -20.64
C GLN A 199 -11.40 -12.21 -19.22
N VAL A 200 -10.11 -12.40 -18.95
CA VAL A 200 -9.47 -11.99 -17.69
C VAL A 200 -9.42 -10.46 -17.61
N ASN A 201 -9.56 -9.93 -16.40
CA ASN A 201 -9.45 -8.49 -16.12
C ASN A 201 -8.40 -8.19 -15.03
N ALA A 202 -7.60 -9.18 -14.64
CA ALA A 202 -6.38 -8.99 -13.86
C ALA A 202 -5.36 -10.07 -14.26
N VAL A 203 -4.06 -9.77 -14.15
CA VAL A 203 -2.99 -10.69 -14.58
C VAL A 203 -1.91 -10.83 -13.51
N ALA A 204 -1.55 -12.08 -13.20
CA ALA A 204 -0.31 -12.43 -12.53
C ALA A 204 0.74 -12.83 -13.58
N VAL A 205 1.95 -12.28 -13.49
CA VAL A 205 3.08 -12.64 -14.37
C VAL A 205 4.18 -13.29 -13.54
N VAL A 206 4.56 -14.52 -13.87
CA VAL A 206 5.75 -15.17 -13.31
C VAL A 206 6.87 -15.10 -14.34
N GLY A 207 7.93 -14.35 -14.03
CA GLY A 207 9.14 -14.27 -14.85
C GLY A 207 10.22 -15.25 -14.37
N ARG A 208 11.06 -15.79 -15.27
CA ARG A 208 12.29 -16.47 -14.84
C ARG A 208 13.36 -15.42 -14.61
N PHE A 209 13.66 -15.15 -13.34
CA PHE A 209 14.76 -14.26 -12.96
C PHE A 209 16.08 -15.05 -12.98
N PRO A 210 17.24 -14.42 -13.19
CA PRO A 210 18.52 -15.07 -12.95
C PRO A 210 18.64 -15.37 -11.45
N ASP A 211 19.10 -16.57 -11.11
CA ASP A 211 19.41 -16.96 -9.74
C ASP A 211 20.60 -16.13 -9.22
N ASP A 212 20.56 -15.73 -7.95
CA ASP A 212 21.65 -15.01 -7.28
C ASP A 212 22.66 -15.97 -6.66
N ASP A 213 23.95 -15.64 -6.72
CA ASP A 213 24.92 -16.24 -5.80
C ASP A 213 24.70 -15.67 -4.39
N VAL A 214 25.00 -16.46 -3.35
CA VAL A 214 24.68 -16.08 -1.97
C VAL A 214 25.38 -14.78 -1.54
N GLU A 215 26.54 -14.47 -2.14
CA GLU A 215 27.30 -13.24 -1.89
C GLU A 215 26.61 -11.98 -2.47
N ASP A 216 25.82 -12.09 -3.54
CA ASP A 216 25.10 -10.95 -4.15
C ASP A 216 23.93 -10.45 -3.28
N VAL A 217 23.41 -11.32 -2.40
CA VAL A 217 22.17 -11.09 -1.63
C VAL A 217 22.33 -11.20 -0.11
N ASP A 218 23.53 -11.43 0.43
CA ASP A 218 23.69 -11.58 1.88
C ASP A 218 23.31 -10.30 2.64
N ASP A 219 23.75 -9.11 2.20
CA ASP A 219 23.33 -7.82 2.79
C ASP A 219 21.80 -7.68 2.85
N TYR A 220 21.09 -8.12 1.81
CA TYR A 220 19.63 -8.15 1.78
C TYR A 220 19.06 -9.20 2.75
N ARG A 221 19.61 -10.42 2.79
CA ARG A 221 19.21 -11.46 3.74
C ARG A 221 19.48 -11.06 5.20
N GLN A 222 20.51 -10.25 5.48
CA GLN A 222 20.78 -9.62 6.78
C GLN A 222 19.92 -8.36 7.06
N GLY A 223 19.14 -7.87 6.09
CA GLY A 223 18.17 -6.78 6.28
C GLY A 223 18.75 -5.37 6.15
N VAL A 224 19.91 -5.23 5.49
CA VAL A 224 20.67 -3.98 5.29
C VAL A 224 20.73 -3.57 3.80
N GLY A 225 20.74 -4.55 2.90
CA GLY A 225 20.81 -4.37 1.46
C GLY A 225 19.48 -4.04 0.78
N ILE A 226 19.49 -4.11 -0.55
CA ILE A 226 18.37 -3.73 -1.43
C ILE A 226 17.91 -4.97 -2.19
N ASP A 227 16.59 -5.17 -2.32
CA ASP A 227 16.02 -6.18 -3.20
C ASP A 227 16.48 -5.92 -4.66
N LEU A 228 17.23 -6.87 -5.23
CA LEU A 228 17.73 -6.81 -6.61
C LEU A 228 16.68 -7.15 -7.67
N LEU A 229 15.58 -7.79 -7.29
CA LEU A 229 14.49 -8.24 -8.15
C LEU A 229 13.50 -7.09 -8.39
N ALA A 230 13.15 -6.39 -7.31
CA ALA A 230 12.15 -5.32 -7.20
C ALA A 230 12.10 -4.36 -8.41
N GLY A 231 13.25 -3.88 -8.89
CA GLY A 231 13.33 -2.96 -10.02
C GLY A 231 12.84 -3.55 -11.36
N VAL A 232 13.21 -4.81 -11.66
CA VAL A 232 12.68 -5.51 -12.85
C VAL A 232 11.22 -5.90 -12.67
N GLU A 233 10.88 -6.37 -11.47
CA GLU A 233 9.51 -6.72 -11.10
C GLU A 233 8.54 -5.56 -11.38
N ALA A 234 8.89 -4.34 -10.97
CA ALA A 234 8.16 -3.13 -11.31
C ALA A 234 8.05 -2.92 -12.83
N VAL A 235 9.15 -3.08 -13.59
CA VAL A 235 9.15 -2.94 -15.07
C VAL A 235 8.20 -3.94 -15.74
N ILE A 236 8.15 -5.20 -15.28
CA ILE A 236 7.26 -6.25 -15.81
C ILE A 236 5.80 -5.88 -15.60
N SER A 237 5.39 -5.54 -14.37
CA SER A 237 4.00 -5.19 -14.08
C SER A 237 3.59 -3.86 -14.70
N HIS A 238 4.47 -2.85 -14.67
CA HIS A 238 4.25 -1.55 -15.30
C HIS A 238 3.96 -1.68 -16.80
N LEU A 239 4.74 -2.48 -17.53
CA LEU A 239 4.56 -2.70 -18.97
C LEU A 239 3.15 -3.23 -19.29
N VAL A 240 2.67 -4.23 -18.53
CA VAL A 240 1.35 -4.83 -18.73
C VAL A 240 0.22 -3.85 -18.39
N VAL A 241 0.33 -3.13 -17.26
CA VAL A 241 -0.66 -2.11 -16.87
C VAL A 241 -0.73 -0.97 -17.88
N LYS A 242 0.42 -0.53 -18.39
CA LYS A 242 0.52 0.58 -19.35
C LYS A 242 -0.14 0.26 -20.69
N GLU A 243 0.05 -0.96 -21.20
CA GLU A 243 -0.52 -1.38 -22.48
C GLU A 243 -2.02 -1.71 -22.36
N PHE A 244 -2.40 -2.55 -21.39
CA PHE A 244 -3.75 -3.14 -21.32
C PHE A 244 -4.71 -2.46 -20.33
N GLN A 245 -4.22 -1.55 -19.48
CA GLN A 245 -5.00 -0.78 -18.50
C GLN A 245 -5.81 -1.63 -17.49
N ILE A 246 -5.42 -2.90 -17.29
CA ILE A 246 -5.95 -3.80 -16.27
C ILE A 246 -4.94 -4.01 -15.13
N PRO A 247 -5.38 -4.34 -13.90
CA PRO A 247 -4.49 -4.71 -12.81
C PRO A 247 -3.50 -5.84 -13.16
N CYS A 248 -2.21 -5.57 -13.00
CA CYS A 248 -1.16 -6.56 -13.12
C CYS A 248 -0.27 -6.54 -11.87
N ALA A 249 0.25 -7.71 -11.49
CA ALA A 249 1.37 -7.84 -10.57
C ALA A 249 2.23 -9.06 -10.96
N HIS A 250 3.45 -9.09 -10.48
CA HIS A 250 4.49 -10.06 -10.84
C HIS A 250 4.75 -11.05 -9.69
N ALA A 251 5.49 -12.11 -9.98
CA ALA A 251 6.29 -12.87 -9.03
C ALA A 251 7.59 -13.34 -9.72
N PRO A 252 8.69 -13.57 -9.00
CA PRO A 252 9.90 -14.15 -9.56
C PRO A 252 9.84 -15.67 -9.42
N ALA A 253 10.15 -16.39 -10.51
CA ALA A 253 10.59 -17.77 -10.46
C ALA A 253 12.11 -17.80 -10.40
N MET A 254 12.64 -18.36 -9.31
CA MET A 254 14.06 -18.62 -9.06
C MET A 254 14.20 -19.96 -8.34
N LEU A 255 15.41 -20.49 -8.28
CA LEU A 255 15.75 -21.58 -7.38
C LEU A 255 15.78 -21.07 -5.92
N PRO A 256 15.36 -21.88 -4.93
CA PRO A 256 15.46 -21.50 -3.53
C PRO A 256 16.94 -21.44 -3.10
N LEU A 257 17.30 -20.38 -2.36
CA LEU A 257 18.64 -20.21 -1.81
C LEU A 257 18.97 -21.29 -0.76
N LEU A 258 20.25 -21.41 -0.43
CA LEU A 258 20.69 -22.30 0.65
C LEU A 258 20.19 -21.80 2.01
N LEU A 259 19.61 -22.73 2.79
CA LEU A 259 19.13 -22.48 4.15
C LEU A 259 20.25 -21.93 5.05
N THR A 260 20.04 -20.72 5.57
CA THR A 260 20.88 -20.12 6.62
C THR A 260 20.17 -20.19 7.99
N LYS A 261 20.93 -19.98 9.06
CA LYS A 261 20.41 -19.73 10.41
C LYS A 261 20.39 -18.24 10.76
N ASP A 262 21.29 -17.50 10.14
CA ASP A 262 21.55 -16.10 10.39
C ASP A 262 20.86 -15.33 9.26
N LEU A 263 19.57 -15.02 9.51
CA LEU A 263 18.63 -14.39 8.59
C LEU A 263 17.86 -13.29 9.31
N CYS A 264 17.65 -12.16 8.65
CA CYS A 264 16.82 -11.10 9.18
C CYS A 264 15.32 -11.51 9.20
N PRO A 265 14.58 -11.24 10.30
CA PRO A 265 13.13 -11.44 10.32
C PRO A 265 12.33 -10.66 9.27
N ARG A 266 12.95 -9.70 8.57
CA ARG A 266 12.35 -8.90 7.49
C ARG A 266 12.36 -9.62 6.13
N SER A 267 13.45 -10.34 5.82
CA SER A 267 13.61 -11.17 4.61
C SER A 267 13.04 -12.60 4.78
N ALA A 268 12.80 -13.03 6.03
CA ALA A 268 12.28 -14.36 6.35
C ALA A 268 10.90 -14.73 5.74
N ALA A 269 10.18 -13.77 5.15
CA ALA A 269 8.95 -14.05 4.39
C ALA A 269 9.21 -14.80 3.07
N GLU A 270 10.45 -14.78 2.56
CA GLU A 270 10.79 -15.31 1.23
C GLU A 270 11.23 -16.78 1.29
N GLU A 271 11.88 -17.18 2.39
CA GLU A 271 12.33 -18.57 2.65
C GLU A 271 11.17 -19.53 2.95
N ILE A 272 10.00 -19.03 3.35
CA ILE A 272 8.84 -19.83 3.76
C ILE A 272 8.00 -20.34 2.59
N GLY A 273 8.66 -20.85 1.53
CA GLY A 273 7.98 -21.39 0.37
C GLY A 273 8.90 -21.77 -0.79
N TYR A 274 8.29 -21.92 -1.98
CA TYR A 274 8.99 -22.10 -3.25
C TYR A 274 8.61 -21.05 -4.30
N THR A 275 7.68 -20.15 -4.00
CA THR A 275 7.18 -19.12 -4.93
C THR A 275 6.63 -17.93 -4.14
N PHE A 276 6.67 -16.73 -4.74
CA PHE A 276 6.07 -15.51 -4.19
C PHE A 276 4.60 -15.33 -4.61
N LEU A 277 4.09 -16.21 -5.46
CA LEU A 277 2.79 -16.11 -6.14
C LEU A 277 1.52 -16.08 -5.24
N PRO A 278 1.45 -16.66 -4.01
CA PRO A 278 0.19 -16.68 -3.24
C PRO A 278 -0.35 -15.28 -2.87
N CYS A 279 0.51 -14.37 -2.43
CA CYS A 279 0.11 -13.00 -2.09
C CYS A 279 -0.37 -12.22 -3.33
N VAL A 280 0.36 -12.36 -4.44
CA VAL A 280 0.08 -11.74 -5.75
C VAL A 280 -1.30 -12.10 -6.27
N LEU A 281 -1.63 -13.40 -6.30
CA LEU A 281 -2.96 -13.89 -6.70
C LEU A 281 -4.06 -13.37 -5.75
N THR A 282 -3.77 -13.29 -4.45
CA THR A 282 -4.73 -12.81 -3.45
C THR A 282 -5.02 -11.32 -3.62
N GLY A 283 -4.00 -10.48 -3.81
CA GLY A 283 -4.16 -9.05 -4.09
C GLY A 283 -4.91 -8.79 -5.40
N LEU A 284 -4.48 -9.43 -6.49
CA LEU A 284 -5.11 -9.30 -7.80
C LEU A 284 -6.57 -9.77 -7.82
N SER A 285 -6.98 -10.70 -6.95
CA SER A 285 -8.37 -11.14 -6.85
C SER A 285 -9.36 -10.01 -6.52
N LYS A 286 -8.90 -8.88 -5.94
CA LYS A 286 -9.71 -7.72 -5.55
C LYS A 286 -9.12 -6.36 -5.92
N ALA A 287 -8.04 -6.32 -6.71
CA ALA A 287 -7.48 -5.08 -7.23
C ALA A 287 -8.55 -4.27 -8.00
N PRO A 288 -8.72 -2.95 -7.74
CA PRO A 288 -9.71 -2.14 -8.46
C PRO A 288 -9.36 -2.05 -9.94
N GLN A 289 -10.38 -1.97 -10.80
CA GLN A 289 -10.19 -1.73 -12.22
C GLN A 289 -9.81 -0.27 -12.48
N TYR A 290 -9.06 -0.02 -13.56
CA TYR A 290 -8.57 1.32 -13.91
C TYR A 290 -9.43 1.91 -15.03
N LEU A 291 -10.06 3.06 -14.79
CA LEU A 291 -10.92 3.72 -15.76
C LEU A 291 -10.27 4.99 -16.30
N ALA A 292 -9.96 5.00 -17.59
CA ALA A 292 -9.49 6.19 -18.28
C ALA A 292 -10.60 7.26 -18.36
N LYS A 293 -10.23 8.52 -18.10
CA LYS A 293 -11.17 9.63 -17.86
C LYS A 293 -12.07 10.02 -19.05
N ASP A 294 -11.73 9.55 -20.25
CA ASP A 294 -12.47 9.81 -21.48
C ASP A 294 -13.67 8.86 -21.66
N SER A 295 -13.83 7.88 -20.76
CA SER A 295 -15.06 7.08 -20.63
C SER A 295 -16.26 7.98 -20.26
N GLN A 296 -17.31 7.95 -21.08
CA GLN A 296 -18.36 9.00 -21.09
C GLN A 296 -19.29 9.02 -19.86
N SER A 297 -19.10 8.11 -18.91
CA SER A 297 -19.67 8.19 -17.57
C SER A 297 -18.77 7.49 -16.56
N LEU A 298 -18.05 8.26 -15.74
CA LEU A 298 -17.51 7.75 -14.49
C LEU A 298 -18.69 7.25 -13.64
N GLU A 299 -18.64 5.98 -13.25
CA GLU A 299 -19.69 5.39 -12.41
C GLU A 299 -19.68 6.02 -11.02
N LYS A 300 -20.81 5.92 -10.30
CA LYS A 300 -21.02 6.66 -9.04
C LYS A 300 -20.13 6.19 -7.89
N ASP A 301 -19.49 5.03 -8.04
CA ASP A 301 -18.75 4.33 -7.00
C ASP A 301 -17.23 4.28 -7.31
N CYS A 302 -16.75 5.07 -8.28
CA CYS A 302 -15.33 5.20 -8.62
C CYS A 302 -14.61 6.24 -7.74
N LEU A 303 -13.42 5.90 -7.26
CA LEU A 303 -12.52 6.83 -6.56
C LEU A 303 -11.68 7.65 -7.54
N LEU A 304 -11.51 8.93 -7.24
CA LEU A 304 -10.69 9.90 -7.97
C LEU A 304 -9.55 10.42 -7.10
N ALA A 305 -8.49 10.95 -7.71
CA ALA A 305 -7.37 11.58 -6.99
C ALA A 305 -7.80 12.75 -6.08
N SER A 306 -8.94 13.40 -6.39
CA SER A 306 -9.54 14.44 -5.55
C SER A 306 -10.08 13.94 -4.21
N ASP A 307 -10.27 12.64 -4.08
CA ASP A 307 -10.94 12.01 -2.96
C ASP A 307 -9.93 11.45 -1.95
N VAL A 308 -8.63 11.59 -2.23
CA VAL A 308 -7.54 11.32 -1.27
C VAL A 308 -7.44 12.48 -0.27
N ASP A 309 -7.42 12.16 1.02
CA ASP A 309 -7.29 13.11 2.12
C ASP A 309 -5.85 13.21 2.65
N SER A 310 -5.07 12.12 2.57
CA SER A 310 -3.65 12.11 2.95
C SER A 310 -2.80 11.11 2.17
N VAL A 311 -1.50 11.38 2.06
CA VAL A 311 -0.50 10.50 1.42
C VAL A 311 0.65 10.30 2.40
N VAL A 312 1.06 9.05 2.64
CA VAL A 312 2.23 8.71 3.48
C VAL A 312 3.34 8.15 2.61
N LEU A 313 4.57 8.65 2.78
CA LEU A 313 5.75 8.19 2.04
C LEU A 313 7.08 8.39 2.80
N PRO A 314 8.17 7.69 2.42
CA PRO A 314 9.55 7.96 2.88
C PRO A 314 9.96 9.43 2.81
N VAL A 315 10.76 9.88 3.77
CA VAL A 315 11.22 11.29 3.85
C VAL A 315 12.05 11.73 2.65
N ASN A 316 12.81 10.82 2.03
CA ASN A 316 13.75 11.12 0.94
C ASN A 316 13.34 10.56 -0.44
N ALA A 317 12.07 10.16 -0.63
CA ALA A 317 11.57 9.60 -1.89
C ALA A 317 10.40 10.40 -2.51
N CYS A 318 10.38 11.72 -2.33
CA CYS A 318 9.23 12.57 -2.70
C CYS A 318 9.16 12.97 -4.19
N ALA A 319 10.14 12.58 -5.03
CA ALA A 319 10.18 12.92 -6.45
C ALA A 319 9.38 11.97 -7.37
N GLY A 320 8.80 10.88 -6.84
CA GLY A 320 7.98 9.96 -7.62
C GLY A 320 6.76 10.65 -8.26
N ASP A 321 6.37 10.20 -9.45
CA ASP A 321 5.41 10.88 -10.33
C ASP A 321 4.06 11.14 -9.63
N GLY A 322 3.55 10.15 -8.89
CA GLY A 322 2.33 10.26 -8.09
C GLY A 322 2.47 11.12 -6.84
N ALA A 323 3.61 11.10 -6.15
CA ALA A 323 3.90 11.98 -5.02
C ALA A 323 3.92 13.44 -5.46
N LEU A 324 4.60 13.75 -6.57
CA LEU A 324 4.60 15.06 -7.20
C LEU A 324 3.20 15.47 -7.70
N ALA A 325 2.41 14.55 -8.24
CA ALA A 325 1.05 14.83 -8.69
C ALA A 325 0.11 15.22 -7.54
N PHE A 326 0.13 14.47 -6.43
CA PHE A 326 -0.63 14.80 -5.22
C PHE A 326 -0.18 16.14 -4.60
N ALA A 327 1.13 16.34 -4.45
CA ALA A 327 1.71 17.58 -3.93
C ALA A 327 1.31 18.83 -4.74
N ARG A 328 1.14 18.68 -6.06
CA ARG A 328 0.80 19.75 -7.01
C ARG A 328 -0.70 19.86 -7.33
N SER A 329 -1.55 19.08 -6.66
CA SER A 329 -3.01 19.08 -6.88
C SER A 329 -3.65 20.44 -6.60
N LYS A 330 -4.47 20.92 -7.55
CA LYS A 330 -5.15 22.23 -7.49
C LYS A 330 -6.62 22.18 -7.08
N ARG A 331 -7.21 20.98 -6.93
CA ARG A 331 -8.64 20.81 -6.60
C ARG A 331 -8.84 20.50 -5.12
N ASN A 332 -8.22 19.41 -4.67
CA ASN A 332 -8.08 19.03 -3.29
C ASN A 332 -6.64 18.57 -3.11
N LYS A 333 -5.87 19.21 -2.23
CA LYS A 333 -4.48 18.84 -1.95
C LYS A 333 -4.49 17.94 -0.71
N PRO A 334 -4.15 16.66 -0.81
CA PRO A 334 -4.10 15.78 0.35
C PRO A 334 -2.98 16.22 1.31
N LEU A 335 -3.14 15.88 2.59
CA LEU A 335 -2.12 16.04 3.61
C LEU A 335 -0.96 15.09 3.32
N ILE A 336 0.16 15.61 2.80
CA ILE A 336 1.37 14.82 2.54
C ILE A 336 2.11 14.64 3.87
N ILE A 337 2.42 13.40 4.24
CA ILE A 337 3.05 13.02 5.51
C ILE A 337 4.33 12.25 5.20
N THR A 338 5.48 12.80 5.59
CA THR A 338 6.80 12.23 5.33
C THR A 338 7.40 11.63 6.59
N VAL A 339 7.82 10.36 6.51
CA VAL A 339 8.26 9.57 7.66
C VAL A 339 9.78 9.52 7.73
N GLU A 340 10.37 10.09 8.79
CA GLU A 340 11.82 10.23 8.97
C GLU A 340 12.52 8.88 9.16
N GLU A 341 11.98 7.96 9.98
CA GLU A 341 12.58 6.62 10.16
C GLU A 341 12.59 5.76 8.89
N ASN A 342 11.82 6.14 7.86
CA ASN A 342 11.77 5.40 6.60
C ASN A 342 12.69 6.04 5.57
N GLU A 343 14.00 5.91 5.77
CA GLU A 343 15.01 6.31 4.82
C GLU A 343 15.12 5.30 3.65
N THR A 344 15.51 5.80 2.48
CA THR A 344 15.78 5.06 1.24
C THR A 344 17.15 5.45 0.67
N VAL A 345 17.61 4.84 -0.43
CA VAL A 345 18.83 5.29 -1.13
C VAL A 345 18.69 6.61 -1.91
N LEU A 346 17.47 7.16 -2.00
CA LEU A 346 17.19 8.42 -2.70
C LEU A 346 17.55 9.65 -1.84
N ASP A 347 17.54 10.82 -2.47
CA ASP A 347 17.90 12.10 -1.82
C ASP A 347 16.81 13.17 -2.04
N ASP A 348 15.60 12.74 -2.43
CA ASP A 348 14.47 13.55 -2.88
C ASP A 348 13.60 14.02 -1.71
N THR A 349 14.11 14.94 -0.90
CA THR A 349 13.41 15.47 0.28
C THR A 349 12.41 16.60 -0.06
N PRO A 350 11.36 16.80 0.78
CA PRO A 350 10.36 17.86 0.60
C PRO A 350 10.95 19.26 0.36
N ASP A 351 11.97 19.64 1.14
CA ASP A 351 12.61 20.97 1.05
C ASP A 351 13.24 21.23 -0.31
N LYS A 352 13.91 20.21 -0.91
CA LYS A 352 14.55 20.33 -2.23
C LYS A 352 13.53 20.46 -3.36
N LEU A 353 12.37 19.83 -3.19
CA LEU A 353 11.29 19.81 -4.17
C LEU A 353 10.27 20.95 -3.97
N GLY A 354 10.38 21.72 -2.88
CA GLY A 354 9.44 22.78 -2.52
C GLY A 354 8.06 22.24 -2.09
N ILE A 355 8.00 21.03 -1.53
CA ILE A 355 6.77 20.37 -1.12
C ILE A 355 6.48 20.66 0.36
N GLU A 356 5.34 21.28 0.64
CA GLU A 356 4.80 21.39 1.99
C GLU A 356 4.25 20.02 2.45
N THR A 357 4.84 19.46 3.52
CA THR A 357 4.47 18.18 4.16
C THR A 357 4.36 18.34 5.69
N VAL A 358 3.69 17.38 6.34
CA VAL A 358 3.82 17.14 7.79
C VAL A 358 4.87 16.06 7.98
N MET A 359 6.10 16.47 8.29
CA MET A 359 7.17 15.54 8.65
C MET A 359 6.94 14.96 10.06
N VAL A 360 7.16 13.66 10.19
CA VAL A 360 6.93 12.88 11.41
C VAL A 360 8.07 11.88 11.64
N ALA A 361 8.41 11.64 12.91
CA ALA A 361 9.57 10.83 13.25
C ALA A 361 9.42 9.37 12.80
N ASN A 362 8.21 8.83 12.87
CA ASN A 362 7.91 7.41 12.66
C ASN A 362 6.46 7.16 12.20
N TYR A 363 6.16 5.94 11.79
CA TYR A 363 4.80 5.56 11.38
C TYR A 363 3.76 5.62 12.50
N TRP A 364 4.16 5.53 13.79
CA TRP A 364 3.20 5.70 14.89
C TRP A 364 2.71 7.15 14.96
N GLU A 365 3.60 8.12 14.77
CA GLU A 365 3.23 9.53 14.58
C GLU A 365 2.40 9.72 13.30
N ALA A 366 2.75 9.09 12.18
CA ALA A 366 1.98 9.18 10.93
C ALA A 366 0.51 8.71 11.10
N ILE A 367 0.31 7.57 11.77
CA ILE A 367 -1.02 7.04 12.12
C ILE A 367 -1.78 8.02 13.03
N GLY A 368 -1.11 8.63 14.01
CA GLY A 368 -1.68 9.66 14.89
C GLY A 368 -2.11 10.93 14.15
N VAL A 369 -1.28 11.41 13.21
CA VAL A 369 -1.59 12.56 12.34
C VAL A 369 -2.80 12.27 11.47
N ILE A 370 -2.90 11.07 10.88
CA ILE A 370 -4.05 10.65 10.07
C ILE A 370 -5.33 10.55 10.91
N ALA A 371 -5.25 9.96 12.11
CA ALA A 371 -6.40 9.88 13.02
C ALA A 371 -6.91 11.27 13.44
N ALA A 372 -6.01 12.22 13.69
CA ALA A 372 -6.36 13.62 13.96
C ALA A 372 -7.02 14.29 12.75
N HIS A 373 -6.41 14.18 11.56
CA HIS A 373 -6.92 14.79 10.34
C HIS A 373 -8.32 14.25 9.98
N LYS A 374 -8.53 12.93 10.05
CA LYS A 374 -9.84 12.28 9.87
C LYS A 374 -10.91 12.73 10.89
N ALA A 375 -10.51 13.00 12.13
CA ALA A 375 -11.41 13.56 13.13
C ALA A 375 -11.84 15.01 12.79
N GLY A 376 -11.11 15.71 11.92
CA GLY A 376 -11.26 17.14 11.64
C GLY A 376 -10.48 18.01 12.63
N ILE A 377 -9.38 17.49 13.19
CA ILE A 377 -8.50 18.16 14.14
C ILE A 377 -7.19 18.50 13.40
N ASP A 378 -6.74 19.75 13.51
CA ASP A 378 -5.41 20.15 13.06
C ASP A 378 -4.33 19.37 13.85
N PRO A 379 -3.48 18.54 13.22
CA PRO A 379 -2.46 17.76 13.91
C PRO A 379 -1.46 18.60 14.72
N TYR A 380 -1.21 19.86 14.34
CA TYR A 380 -0.36 20.77 15.11
C TYR A 380 -0.97 21.13 16.47
N SER A 381 -2.29 21.02 16.64
CA SER A 381 -2.98 21.16 17.94
C SER A 381 -2.56 20.10 18.96
N LEU A 382 -2.00 18.97 18.52
CA LEU A 382 -1.56 17.88 19.39
C LEU A 382 -0.06 17.96 19.74
N ARG A 383 0.72 18.83 19.07
CA ARG A 383 2.12 19.10 19.43
C ARG A 383 2.16 20.08 20.61
N ARG A 384 2.96 19.78 21.65
CA ARG A 384 3.09 20.58 22.90
C ARG A 384 3.21 22.10 22.69
N ASN A 385 3.93 22.52 21.66
CA ASN A 385 4.19 23.92 21.32
C ASN A 385 3.62 24.31 19.92
N GLY A 386 2.71 23.51 19.34
CA GLY A 386 2.25 23.68 17.95
C GLY A 386 1.27 24.82 17.74
N ILE A 387 0.60 25.30 18.80
CA ILE A 387 -0.37 26.41 18.73
C ILE A 387 0.24 27.68 19.29
N GLY A 388 0.31 28.71 18.44
CA GLY A 388 0.66 30.08 18.81
C GLY A 388 -0.54 31.02 18.72
N ASN A 389 -0.33 32.27 19.15
CA ASN A 389 -1.35 33.32 19.05
C ASN A 389 -1.72 33.59 17.58
N ILE A 390 -3.03 33.79 17.33
CA ILE A 390 -3.55 34.10 15.99
C ILE A 390 -2.93 35.41 15.45
N LYS A 391 -2.39 35.35 14.22
CA LYS A 391 -1.69 36.48 13.60
C LYS A 391 -2.69 37.36 12.85
N ARG A 392 -2.67 38.67 13.12
CA ARG A 392 -3.46 39.65 12.35
C ARG A 392 -2.89 39.75 10.93
N ALA A 393 -3.67 39.33 9.93
CA ALA A 393 -3.36 39.61 8.54
C ALA A 393 -3.50 41.11 8.25
N PHE A 394 -2.50 41.69 7.57
CA PHE A 394 -2.59 43.03 7.01
C PHE A 394 -2.94 42.93 5.53
N ALA A 395 -3.97 43.67 5.09
CA ALA A 395 -4.33 43.73 3.69
C ALA A 395 -3.16 44.35 2.88
N LYS A 396 -2.74 43.68 1.81
CA LYS A 396 -1.78 44.28 0.86
C LYS A 396 -2.48 45.51 0.24
N PRO A 397 -1.90 46.72 0.30
CA PRO A 397 -2.50 47.88 -0.33
C PRO A 397 -2.62 47.65 -1.84
N ALA A 398 -3.75 48.04 -2.42
CA ALA A 398 -4.00 47.86 -3.84
C ALA A 398 -2.95 48.62 -4.67
N LYS A 399 -2.27 47.92 -5.58
CA LYS A 399 -1.30 48.55 -6.49
C LYS A 399 -2.05 49.38 -7.55
N GLY A 400 -2.32 50.65 -7.25
CA GLY A 400 -2.71 51.62 -8.28
C GLY A 400 -3.72 52.69 -7.88
N VAL A 401 -3.34 53.64 -7.04
CA VAL A 401 -3.56 55.06 -7.35
C VAL A 401 -2.26 55.81 -7.05
N SER A 402 -1.78 56.59 -8.01
CA SER A 402 -0.73 57.58 -7.77
C SER A 402 -1.39 58.93 -7.57
N SER A 403 -1.26 59.50 -6.38
CA SER A 403 -1.62 60.91 -6.11
C SER A 403 -0.73 61.44 -4.99
N ALA A 404 0.41 62.04 -5.37
CA ALA A 404 1.26 62.74 -4.42
C ALA A 404 0.62 64.09 -4.07
N THR A 405 0.26 64.30 -2.81
CA THR A 405 0.05 65.65 -2.27
C THR A 405 0.35 65.65 -0.77
N GLN A 406 1.23 66.55 -0.33
CA GLN A 406 1.43 66.83 1.08
C GLN A 406 0.34 67.79 1.56
N THR A 407 -0.26 67.56 2.73
CA THR A 407 -0.97 68.65 3.43
C THR A 407 -0.85 68.46 4.95
N THR A 408 -0.13 69.42 5.54
CA THR A 408 0.00 69.81 6.96
C THR A 408 -0.79 69.07 8.04
N LEU A 409 -0.06 68.72 9.11
CA LEU A 409 -0.28 69.18 10.48
C LEU A 409 -1.68 69.70 10.83
N LEU A 410 -2.37 68.99 11.72
CA LEU A 410 -3.28 69.61 12.69
C LEU A 410 -3.14 68.92 14.04
N GLU A 411 -2.99 69.75 15.05
CA GLU A 411 -2.46 69.49 16.38
C GLU A 411 -3.37 68.65 17.28
N ASN A 412 -2.71 67.96 18.23
CA ASN A 412 -3.07 67.86 19.65
C ASN A 412 -4.44 68.44 20.08
N TYR A 413 -5.31 67.60 20.65
CA TYR A 413 -5.95 67.91 21.94
C TYR A 413 -6.42 66.62 22.64
N LEU A 414 -6.73 66.72 23.94
CA LEU A 414 -7.27 65.67 24.83
C LEU A 414 -6.31 64.54 25.24
N SER A 415 -5.23 64.91 25.92
CA SER A 415 -4.52 64.02 26.84
C SER A 415 -5.20 63.98 28.23
N GLY A 416 -5.82 62.84 28.57
CA GLY A 416 -5.94 62.29 29.94
C GLY A 416 -6.78 63.03 31.01
N VAL A 417 -7.78 62.31 31.56
CA VAL A 417 -8.22 62.43 32.96
C VAL A 417 -8.56 61.02 33.48
N HIS A 418 -7.94 60.64 34.60
CA HIS A 418 -8.11 59.38 35.38
C HIS A 418 -7.82 58.04 34.69
#